data_AF-A0A8B8NQZ7-F1
#
_entry.id   AF-A0A8B8NQZ7-F1
#
_cell.length_a   1.000
_cell.length_b   1.000
_cell.length_c   1.000
_cell.angle_alpha   90.00
_cell.angle_beta   90.00
_cell.angle_gamma   90.00
#
_symmetry.space_group_name_H-M   'P 1'
#
loop_
_entity.id
_entity.type
_entity.pdbx_description
1 polymer ?
#
loop_
_entity_poly.entity_id
_entity_poly.type
_entity_poly.pdbx_seq_one_letter_code
_entity_poly.pdbx_strand_id
1 'polypeptide(L)'
;MQVRKEREEEEEEEEAEVGIKRRRKMERWSEIKSAIEEVSMMVKLKPVVTRARNGDGEGEPRDDAFHVPTGPFLSLCSLVLEVLDKVGPTMAVLRLDIHQNVQRVELFKESDPLKYSNLVEMIKKEAGEGNARKSDSCSRAIVWLTRSMDLMAALLQRLAKDPGQKMEQAVEESYNVTLKPWHGWISSAAFKVALQLVPETKTFINLLKTKDESYENFKEDAQTLISLISPVLEEIHSILKLYGLDRLKSI
;
A
#
# COMPACT_ATOMS: atom_id res chain seq x y z
N MET A 1 1.96 15.71 39.25
CA MET A 1 1.02 14.71 38.69
C MET A 1 -0.03 15.39 37.82
N GLN A 2 -0.71 16.44 38.30
CA GLN A 2 -1.70 17.22 37.55
C GLN A 2 -1.18 17.78 36.20
N VAL A 3 -0.06 18.51 36.23
CA VAL A 3 0.53 19.17 35.03
C VAL A 3 0.95 18.19 33.93
N ARG A 4 1.30 16.95 34.29
CA ARG A 4 1.69 15.93 33.31
C ARG A 4 0.46 15.35 32.59
N LYS A 5 -0.66 15.24 33.31
CA LYS A 5 -1.93 14.75 32.79
C LYS A 5 -2.59 15.77 31.87
N GLU A 6 -2.55 17.05 32.24
CA GLU A 6 -3.05 18.16 31.41
C GLU A 6 -2.28 18.26 30.08
N ARG A 7 -0.97 18.00 30.10
CA ARG A 7 -0.13 18.01 28.89
C ARG A 7 -0.37 16.80 27.97
N GLU A 8 -0.66 15.64 28.55
CA GLU A 8 -1.04 14.43 27.79
C GLU A 8 -2.44 14.60 27.15
N GLU A 9 -3.38 15.25 27.86
CA GLU A 9 -4.71 15.59 27.33
C GLU A 9 -4.64 16.66 26.20
N GLU A 10 -3.78 17.68 26.34
CA GLU A 10 -3.53 18.67 25.26
C GLU A 10 -2.90 18.04 24.01
N GLU A 11 -1.94 17.12 24.16
CA GLU A 11 -1.32 16.41 23.03
C GLU A 11 -2.33 15.49 22.31
N GLU A 12 -3.21 14.80 23.05
CA GLU A 12 -4.29 14.00 22.45
C GLU A 12 -5.33 14.87 21.72
N GLU A 13 -5.69 16.04 22.27
CA GLU A 13 -6.61 16.98 21.60
C GLU A 13 -5.99 17.58 20.34
N GLU A 14 -4.70 17.92 20.35
CA GLU A 14 -3.98 18.41 19.16
C GLU A 14 -3.90 17.32 18.07
N GLU A 15 -3.57 16.08 18.44
CA GLU A 15 -3.56 14.95 17.50
C GLU A 15 -4.96 14.67 16.94
N ALA A 16 -6.00 14.76 17.76
CA ALA A 16 -7.39 14.60 17.33
C ALA A 16 -7.84 15.73 16.37
N GLU A 17 -7.48 16.99 16.66
CA GLU A 17 -7.82 18.13 15.82
C GLU A 17 -7.08 18.08 14.47
N VAL A 18 -5.79 17.69 14.49
CA VAL A 18 -5.00 17.43 13.29
C VAL A 18 -5.61 16.27 12.48
N GLY A 19 -6.04 15.20 13.15
CA GLY A 19 -6.74 14.07 12.53
C GLY A 19 -8.05 14.48 11.84
N ILE A 20 -8.88 15.30 12.50
CA ILE A 20 -10.15 15.81 11.96
C ILE A 20 -9.90 16.75 10.77
N LYS A 21 -8.90 17.66 10.86
CA LYS A 21 -8.53 18.55 9.76
C LYS A 21 -8.00 17.77 8.55
N ARG A 22 -7.16 16.74 8.78
CA ARG A 22 -6.69 15.85 7.72
C ARG A 22 -7.83 15.09 7.05
N ARG A 23 -8.74 14.51 7.82
CA ARG A 23 -9.92 13.79 7.30
C ARG A 23 -10.81 14.67 6.44
N ARG A 24 -11.15 15.88 6.90
CA ARG A 24 -11.93 16.88 6.13
C ARG A 24 -11.23 17.37 4.85
N LYS A 25 -9.89 17.43 4.87
CA LYS A 25 -9.09 17.81 3.69
C LYS A 25 -9.08 16.68 2.65
N MET A 26 -8.94 15.43 3.10
CA MET A 26 -9.01 14.23 2.25
C MET A 26 -10.40 14.02 1.64
N GLU A 27 -11.48 14.35 2.35
CA GLU A 27 -12.86 14.34 1.81
C GLU A 27 -13.05 15.28 0.62
N ARG A 28 -12.17 16.28 0.47
CA ARG A 28 -12.19 17.26 -0.63
C ARG A 28 -11.29 16.86 -1.81
N TRP A 29 -10.47 15.84 -1.64
CA TRP A 29 -9.51 15.38 -2.63
C TRP A 29 -9.97 14.08 -3.28
N SER A 30 -9.55 13.85 -4.52
CA SER A 30 -9.67 12.54 -5.13
C SER A 30 -8.81 11.53 -4.38
N GLU A 31 -9.16 10.25 -4.43
CA GLU A 31 -8.40 9.19 -3.76
C GLU A 31 -6.95 9.16 -4.20
N ILE A 32 -6.70 9.47 -5.48
CA ILE A 32 -5.34 9.56 -6.01
C ILE A 32 -4.56 10.71 -5.35
N LYS A 33 -5.19 11.88 -5.12
CA LYS A 33 -4.53 12.99 -4.42
C LYS A 33 -4.26 12.68 -2.95
N SER A 34 -5.19 12.01 -2.28
CA SER A 34 -4.96 11.50 -0.93
C SER A 34 -3.77 10.53 -0.90
N ALA A 35 -3.68 9.62 -1.87
CA ALA A 35 -2.55 8.70 -2.00
C ALA A 35 -1.23 9.43 -2.27
N ILE A 36 -1.23 10.46 -3.13
CA ILE A 36 -0.05 11.29 -3.41
C ILE A 36 0.46 11.96 -2.13
N GLU A 37 -0.42 12.51 -1.29
CA GLU A 37 -0.01 13.15 -0.03
C GLU A 37 0.58 12.15 0.95
N GLU A 38 -0.04 10.97 1.13
CA GLU A 38 0.48 9.91 2.00
C GLU A 38 1.87 9.41 1.55
N VAL A 39 2.04 9.11 0.26
CA VAL A 39 3.35 8.68 -0.26
C VAL A 39 4.37 9.81 -0.20
N SER A 40 3.96 11.06 -0.41
CA SER A 40 4.85 12.22 -0.22
C SER A 40 5.34 12.32 1.23
N MET A 41 4.51 11.96 2.21
CA MET A 41 4.96 11.86 3.60
C MET A 41 5.96 10.73 3.79
N MET A 42 5.76 9.56 3.17
CA MET A 42 6.75 8.46 3.19
C MET A 42 8.13 8.91 2.73
N VAL A 43 8.17 9.61 1.60
CA VAL A 43 9.41 10.10 1.00
C VAL A 43 10.09 11.14 1.90
N LYS A 44 9.33 12.01 2.57
CA LYS A 44 9.87 13.01 3.51
C LYS A 44 10.39 12.38 4.81
N LEU A 45 9.74 11.31 5.27
CA LEU A 45 10.08 10.60 6.51
C LEU A 45 11.21 9.59 6.33
N LYS A 46 11.72 9.38 5.11
CA LYS A 46 12.93 8.59 4.89
C LYS A 46 14.11 9.26 5.60
N PRO A 47 14.80 8.59 6.54
CA PRO A 47 15.98 9.14 7.16
C PRO A 47 17.09 9.35 6.13
N VAL A 48 17.87 10.42 6.33
CA VAL A 48 19.00 10.87 5.48
C VAL A 48 20.08 9.78 5.27
N VAL A 49 20.05 8.71 6.07
CA VAL A 49 20.96 7.55 6.03
C VAL A 49 21.06 6.90 4.65
N THR A 50 20.01 6.95 3.84
CA THR A 50 20.00 6.41 2.46
C THR A 50 20.76 7.29 1.45
N ARG A 51 20.86 8.60 1.64
CA ARG A 51 21.52 9.51 0.68
C ARG A 51 23.05 9.48 0.74
N ALA A 52 23.63 9.06 1.86
CA ALA A 52 25.07 9.12 2.09
C ALA A 52 25.85 7.91 1.54
N ARG A 53 25.18 6.84 1.09
CA ARG A 53 25.84 5.56 0.72
C ARG A 53 25.92 5.27 -0.78
N ASN A 54 25.52 6.20 -1.64
CA ASN A 54 25.74 6.10 -3.10
C ASN A 54 27.22 6.24 -3.52
N GLY A 55 28.16 6.14 -2.58
CA GLY A 55 29.59 5.99 -2.83
C GLY A 55 30.03 4.54 -2.67
N ASP A 56 30.32 3.90 -3.80
CA ASP A 56 31.42 2.96 -4.02
C ASP A 56 31.53 1.70 -3.12
N GLY A 57 30.52 0.84 -3.11
CA GLY A 57 30.64 -0.50 -2.51
C GLY A 57 29.82 -1.57 -3.22
N GLU A 58 30.48 -2.43 -3.99
CA GLU A 58 29.94 -3.69 -4.54
C GLU A 58 29.69 -4.72 -3.42
N GLY A 59 28.66 -4.50 -2.60
CA GLY A 59 28.21 -5.44 -1.58
C GLY A 59 26.69 -5.58 -1.58
N GLU A 60 26.19 -6.77 -1.20
CA GLU A 60 24.74 -6.98 -1.02
C GLU A 60 24.15 -5.93 -0.06
N PRO A 61 22.94 -5.39 -0.34
CA PRO A 61 22.31 -4.41 0.52
C PRO A 61 22.14 -4.97 1.94
N ARG A 62 22.76 -4.31 2.92
CA ARG A 62 22.51 -4.61 4.33
C ARG A 62 21.11 -4.14 4.72
N ASP A 63 20.50 -4.86 5.64
CA ASP A 63 19.14 -4.59 6.09
C ASP A 63 18.96 -3.25 6.83
N ASP A 64 20.06 -2.63 7.28
CA ASP A 64 20.14 -1.31 7.92
C ASP A 64 19.95 -0.13 6.95
N ALA A 65 20.02 -0.40 5.64
CA ALA A 65 19.86 0.59 4.59
C ALA A 65 18.39 0.86 4.23
N PHE A 66 17.47 -0.01 4.66
CA PHE A 66 16.07 0.06 4.27
C PHE A 66 15.20 0.70 5.36
N HIS A 67 14.36 1.65 4.96
CA HIS A 67 13.42 2.29 5.85
C HIS A 67 12.09 2.59 5.17
N VAL A 68 11.06 1.85 5.58
CA VAL A 68 9.70 1.99 5.07
C VAL A 68 8.79 2.38 6.24
N PRO A 69 8.32 3.64 6.31
CA PRO A 69 7.42 4.08 7.37
C PRO A 69 6.11 3.26 7.38
N THR A 70 5.88 2.49 8.44
CA THR A 70 4.74 1.57 8.56
C THR A 70 3.41 2.31 8.47
N GLY A 71 3.26 3.43 9.19
CA GLY A 71 2.00 4.19 9.22
C GLY A 71 1.55 4.64 7.83
N PRO A 72 2.36 5.46 7.13
CA PRO A 72 2.02 5.87 5.77
C PRO A 72 1.84 4.72 4.75
N PHE A 73 2.59 3.61 4.89
CA PHE A 73 2.35 2.42 4.05
C PHE A 73 0.95 1.83 4.29
N LEU A 74 0.52 1.74 5.54
CA LEU A 74 -0.81 1.27 5.90
C LEU A 74 -1.90 2.27 5.48
N SER A 75 -1.67 3.57 5.61
CA SER A 75 -2.58 4.61 5.08
C SER A 75 -2.82 4.40 3.59
N LEU A 76 -1.76 4.14 2.82
CA LEU A 76 -1.86 3.87 1.39
C LEU A 76 -2.64 2.59 1.08
N CYS A 77 -2.45 1.53 1.87
CA CYS A 77 -3.24 0.31 1.76
C CYS A 77 -4.73 0.56 2.08
N SER A 78 -5.02 1.41 3.06
CA SER A 78 -6.39 1.79 3.43
C SER A 78 -7.10 2.57 2.33
N LEU A 79 -6.39 3.38 1.54
CA LEU A 79 -6.98 4.03 0.36
C LEU A 79 -7.48 3.02 -0.68
N VAL A 80 -6.81 1.87 -0.81
CA VAL A 80 -7.33 0.77 -1.65
C VAL A 80 -8.63 0.21 -1.09
N LEU A 81 -8.75 0.06 0.23
CA LEU A 81 -9.99 -0.35 0.87
C LEU A 81 -11.12 0.64 0.61
N GLU A 82 -10.85 1.95 0.68
CA GLU A 82 -11.84 3.00 0.38
C GLU A 82 -12.34 2.90 -1.07
N VAL A 83 -11.44 2.67 -2.03
CA VAL A 83 -11.82 2.46 -3.43
C VAL A 83 -12.69 1.21 -3.59
N LEU A 84 -12.33 0.10 -2.93
CA LEU A 84 -13.13 -1.13 -2.97
C LEU A 84 -14.51 -0.94 -2.32
N ASP A 85 -14.59 -0.18 -1.23
CA ASP A 85 -15.86 0.16 -0.58
C ASP A 85 -16.74 1.01 -1.52
N LYS A 86 -16.15 1.88 -2.35
CA LYS A 86 -16.86 2.64 -3.41
C LYS A 86 -17.29 1.78 -4.60
N VAL A 87 -16.52 0.75 -4.97
CA VAL A 87 -16.93 -0.22 -6.00
C VAL A 87 -18.13 -1.03 -5.52
N GLY A 88 -18.17 -1.36 -4.22
CA GLY A 88 -19.30 -1.99 -3.56
C GLY A 88 -19.15 -3.49 -3.34
N PRO A 89 -20.26 -4.21 -3.08
CA PRO A 89 -20.24 -5.55 -2.49
C PRO A 89 -19.63 -6.64 -3.40
N THR A 90 -19.51 -6.37 -4.70
CA THR A 90 -18.87 -7.29 -5.65
C THR A 90 -17.41 -7.58 -5.32
N MET A 91 -16.73 -6.66 -4.62
CA MET A 91 -15.33 -6.79 -4.22
C MET A 91 -15.16 -7.15 -2.74
N ALA A 92 -16.23 -7.53 -2.02
CA ALA A 92 -16.20 -7.77 -0.58
C ALA A 92 -15.15 -8.81 -0.15
N VAL A 93 -14.93 -9.86 -0.95
CA VAL A 93 -13.93 -10.90 -0.66
C VAL A 93 -12.51 -10.35 -0.76
N LEU A 94 -12.20 -9.61 -1.81
CA LEU A 94 -10.90 -8.96 -1.99
C LEU A 94 -10.65 -7.91 -0.89
N ARG A 95 -11.68 -7.10 -0.61
CA ARG A 95 -11.66 -6.08 0.45
C ARG A 95 -11.39 -6.70 1.81
N LEU A 96 -12.00 -7.85 2.13
CA LEU A 96 -11.76 -8.57 3.38
C LEU A 96 -10.32 -9.07 3.49
N ASP A 97 -9.76 -9.65 2.42
CA ASP A 97 -8.39 -10.14 2.40
C ASP A 97 -7.37 -9.03 2.66
N ILE A 98 -7.48 -7.90 1.94
CA ILE A 98 -6.61 -6.74 2.14
C ILE A 98 -6.76 -6.20 3.56
N HIS A 99 -7.99 -6.05 4.05
CA HIS A 99 -8.25 -5.56 5.40
C HIS A 99 -7.63 -6.44 6.49
N GLN A 100 -7.74 -7.78 6.37
CA GLN A 100 -7.11 -8.70 7.31
C GLN A 100 -5.59 -8.60 7.29
N ASN A 101 -4.99 -8.33 6.13
CA ASN A 101 -3.56 -8.09 6.03
C ASN A 101 -3.15 -6.76 6.67
N VAL A 102 -3.90 -5.68 6.45
CA VAL A 102 -3.69 -4.38 7.13
C VAL A 102 -3.74 -4.56 8.65
N GLN A 103 -4.82 -5.16 9.16
CA GLN A 103 -4.99 -5.40 10.61
C GLN A 103 -3.86 -6.21 11.22
N ARG A 104 -3.32 -7.19 10.48
CA ARG A 104 -2.20 -8.00 10.96
C ARG A 104 -0.94 -7.16 11.16
N VAL A 105 -0.66 -6.24 10.25
CA VAL A 105 0.50 -5.34 10.36
C VAL A 105 0.28 -4.30 11.47
N GLU A 106 -0.94 -3.76 11.59
CA GLU A 106 -1.32 -2.85 12.68
C GLU A 106 -1.14 -3.49 14.06
N LEU A 107 -1.67 -4.69 14.26
CA LEU A 107 -1.55 -5.42 15.52
C LEU A 107 -0.08 -5.72 15.86
N PHE A 108 0.75 -6.04 14.86
CA PHE A 108 2.17 -6.23 15.08
C PHE A 108 2.84 -4.92 15.53
N LYS A 109 2.48 -3.79 14.90
CA LYS A 109 3.00 -2.46 15.25
C LYS A 109 2.70 -2.11 16.70
N GLU A 110 1.50 -2.40 17.18
CA GLU A 110 1.06 -2.09 18.55
C GLU A 110 1.94 -2.73 19.63
N SER A 111 2.60 -3.86 19.32
CA SER A 111 3.46 -4.54 20.29
C SER A 111 4.73 -3.75 20.66
N ASP A 112 5.20 -2.87 19.77
CA ASP A 112 6.25 -1.87 20.04
C ASP A 112 6.16 -0.75 18.97
N PRO A 113 5.34 0.29 19.20
CA PRO A 113 5.01 1.28 18.19
C PRO A 113 6.22 2.06 17.66
N LEU A 114 7.24 2.27 18.50
CA LEU A 114 8.46 2.98 18.12
C LEU A 114 9.35 2.09 17.26
N LYS A 115 9.60 0.85 17.67
CA LYS A 115 10.44 -0.09 16.91
C LYS A 115 9.81 -0.46 15.57
N TYR A 116 8.52 -0.74 15.56
CA TYR A 116 7.80 -1.16 14.35
C TYR A 116 7.16 0.00 13.59
N SER A 117 7.62 1.23 13.85
CA SER A 117 7.40 2.38 12.97
C SER A 117 8.07 2.21 11.60
N ASN A 118 9.09 1.33 11.51
CA ASN A 118 9.70 0.85 10.28
C ASN A 118 9.25 -0.59 9.98
N LEU A 119 8.63 -0.80 8.83
CA LEU A 119 8.09 -2.08 8.39
C LEU A 119 9.19 -3.16 8.25
N VAL A 120 10.43 -2.76 7.96
CA VAL A 120 11.60 -3.65 7.88
C VAL A 120 11.87 -4.36 9.21
N GLU A 121 11.64 -3.69 10.34
CA GLU A 121 11.90 -4.27 11.67
C GLU A 121 10.93 -5.41 12.02
N MET A 122 9.73 -5.40 11.46
CA MET A 122 8.76 -6.50 11.61
C MET A 122 9.24 -7.75 10.84
N ILE A 123 9.66 -7.56 9.59
CA ILE A 123 10.18 -8.65 8.75
C ILE A 123 11.42 -9.26 9.40
N LYS A 124 12.37 -8.42 9.85
CA LYS A 124 13.57 -8.82 10.59
C LYS A 124 13.25 -9.73 11.76
N LYS A 125 12.33 -9.28 12.61
CA LYS A 125 11.94 -10.02 13.82
C LYS A 125 11.41 -11.40 13.47
N GLU A 126 10.43 -11.49 12.58
CA GLU A 126 9.83 -12.78 12.24
C GLU A 126 10.80 -13.68 11.46
N ALA A 127 11.71 -13.13 10.66
CA ALA A 127 12.73 -13.89 9.96
C ALA A 127 13.73 -14.49 10.95
N GLY A 128 14.21 -13.70 11.91
CA GLY A 128 15.12 -14.17 12.97
C GLY A 128 14.50 -15.25 13.87
N GLU A 129 13.18 -15.23 14.05
CA GLU A 129 12.44 -16.25 14.82
C GLU A 129 12.00 -17.46 13.97
N GLY A 130 12.26 -17.45 12.66
CA GLY A 130 11.80 -18.51 11.75
C GLY A 130 10.28 -18.53 11.50
N ASN A 131 9.58 -17.42 11.82
CA ASN A 131 8.13 -17.28 11.73
C ASN A 131 7.64 -16.63 10.43
N ALA A 132 8.50 -15.92 9.69
CA ALA A 132 8.12 -15.07 8.55
C ALA A 132 7.39 -15.76 7.38
N ARG A 133 7.38 -17.10 7.32
CA ARG A 133 6.69 -17.88 6.29
C ARG A 133 5.37 -18.52 6.76
N LYS A 134 5.08 -18.49 8.07
CA LYS A 134 3.84 -19.04 8.64
C LYS A 134 2.63 -18.32 8.08
N SER A 135 1.53 -19.03 7.83
CA SER A 135 0.34 -18.52 7.11
C SER A 135 -0.24 -17.23 7.69
N ASP A 136 -0.09 -17.03 9.00
CA ASP A 136 -0.60 -15.92 9.80
C ASP A 136 0.46 -14.89 10.20
N SER A 137 1.67 -14.96 9.62
CA SER A 137 2.76 -14.02 9.90
C SER A 137 2.54 -12.63 9.33
N CYS A 138 3.07 -11.61 10.01
CA CYS A 138 3.04 -10.22 9.56
C CYS A 138 3.81 -10.04 8.24
N SER A 139 4.95 -10.71 8.09
CA SER A 139 5.76 -10.73 6.88
C SER A 139 4.98 -11.17 5.65
N ARG A 140 4.12 -12.19 5.79
CA ARG A 140 3.21 -12.60 4.71
C ARG A 140 2.16 -11.55 4.40
N ALA A 141 1.58 -10.90 5.41
CA ALA A 141 0.64 -9.81 5.16
C ALA A 141 1.31 -8.69 4.37
N ILE A 142 2.54 -8.30 4.74
CA ILE A 142 3.32 -7.30 4.01
C ILE A 142 3.51 -7.72 2.55
N VAL A 143 3.89 -8.97 2.28
CA VAL A 143 4.02 -9.49 0.90
C VAL A 143 2.74 -9.31 0.09
N TRP A 144 1.58 -9.67 0.65
CA TRP A 144 0.30 -9.57 -0.06
C TRP A 144 -0.18 -8.13 -0.24
N LEU A 145 0.07 -7.25 0.74
CA LEU A 145 -0.19 -5.82 0.61
C LEU A 145 0.68 -5.20 -0.49
N THR A 146 1.99 -5.47 -0.50
CA THR A 146 2.90 -4.97 -1.54
C THR A 146 2.45 -5.41 -2.93
N ARG A 147 2.10 -6.68 -3.11
CA ARG A 147 1.61 -7.18 -4.41
C ARG A 147 0.25 -6.61 -4.82
N SER A 148 -0.60 -6.26 -3.85
CA SER A 148 -1.85 -5.55 -4.12
C SER A 148 -1.57 -4.12 -4.61
N MET A 149 -0.56 -3.45 -4.04
CA MET A 149 -0.12 -2.15 -4.53
C MET A 149 0.51 -2.24 -5.92
N ASP A 150 1.27 -3.29 -6.23
CA ASP A 150 1.79 -3.53 -7.59
C ASP A 150 0.63 -3.63 -8.59
N LEU A 151 -0.42 -4.40 -8.27
CA LEU A 151 -1.60 -4.51 -9.12
C LEU A 151 -2.28 -3.15 -9.33
N MET A 152 -2.47 -2.38 -8.27
CA MET A 152 -3.05 -1.04 -8.34
C MET A 152 -2.22 -0.13 -9.24
N ALA A 153 -0.90 -0.07 -9.05
CA ALA A 153 0.00 0.76 -9.85
C ALA A 153 -0.06 0.37 -11.33
N ALA A 154 -0.02 -0.94 -11.64
CA ALA A 154 -0.13 -1.44 -13.01
C ALA A 154 -1.49 -1.09 -13.65
N LEU A 155 -2.59 -1.21 -12.91
CA LEU A 155 -3.93 -0.86 -13.39
C LEU A 155 -4.04 0.63 -13.66
N LEU A 156 -3.61 1.47 -12.71
CA LEU A 156 -3.61 2.93 -12.88
C LEU A 156 -2.75 3.36 -14.07
N GLN A 157 -1.59 2.73 -14.28
CA GLN A 157 -0.72 3.04 -15.41
C GLN A 157 -1.42 2.77 -16.74
N ARG A 158 -2.17 1.67 -16.83
CA ARG A 158 -2.96 1.33 -18.03
C ARG A 158 -4.08 2.32 -18.26
N LEU A 159 -4.87 2.61 -17.23
CA LEU A 159 -6.01 3.53 -17.33
C LEU A 159 -5.59 4.97 -17.61
N ALA A 160 -4.41 5.39 -17.13
CA ALA A 160 -3.80 6.69 -17.44
C ALA A 160 -3.23 6.75 -18.87
N LYS A 161 -2.84 5.60 -19.44
CA LYS A 161 -2.34 5.51 -20.82
C LYS A 161 -3.47 5.45 -21.84
N ASP A 162 -4.51 4.67 -21.56
CA ASP A 162 -5.66 4.47 -22.44
C ASP A 162 -6.97 4.38 -21.61
N PRO A 163 -7.74 5.47 -21.51
CA PRO A 163 -9.04 5.46 -20.81
C PRO A 163 -10.13 4.70 -21.56
N GLY A 164 -9.91 4.41 -22.84
CA GLY A 164 -10.83 3.64 -23.67
C GLY A 164 -10.67 2.13 -23.49
N GLN A 165 -9.59 1.68 -22.84
CA GLN A 165 -9.36 0.26 -22.59
C GLN A 165 -10.50 -0.33 -21.76
N LYS A 166 -10.98 -1.52 -22.14
CA LYS A 166 -11.99 -2.25 -21.36
C LYS A 166 -11.41 -2.63 -19.99
N MET A 167 -12.18 -2.41 -18.93
CA MET A 167 -11.72 -2.62 -17.55
C MET A 167 -11.27 -4.06 -17.33
N GLU A 168 -12.01 -5.04 -17.83
CA GLU A 168 -11.67 -6.46 -17.72
C GLU A 168 -10.30 -6.73 -18.35
N GLN A 169 -10.04 -6.16 -19.52
CA GLN A 169 -8.75 -6.30 -20.17
C GLN A 169 -7.64 -5.61 -19.37
N ALA A 170 -7.86 -4.38 -18.89
CA ALA A 170 -6.88 -3.64 -18.10
C ALA A 170 -6.54 -4.37 -16.79
N VAL A 171 -7.54 -4.93 -16.10
CA VAL A 171 -7.38 -5.70 -14.86
C VAL A 171 -6.68 -7.03 -15.13
N GLU A 172 -7.09 -7.78 -16.15
CA GLU A 172 -6.47 -9.06 -16.51
C GLU A 172 -4.99 -8.89 -16.89
N GLU A 173 -4.68 -7.91 -17.73
CA GLU A 173 -3.30 -7.66 -18.13
C GLU A 173 -2.43 -7.13 -16.99
N SER A 174 -3.01 -6.40 -16.01
CA SER A 174 -2.30 -5.99 -14.79
C SER A 174 -2.07 -7.18 -13.86
N TYR A 175 -3.08 -8.02 -13.67
CA TYR A 175 -3.00 -9.24 -12.87
C TYR A 175 -1.93 -10.21 -13.38
N ASN A 176 -1.84 -10.38 -14.70
CA ASN A 176 -0.90 -11.30 -15.33
C ASN A 176 0.56 -10.94 -15.05
N VAL A 177 0.89 -9.66 -14.89
CA VAL A 177 2.26 -9.21 -14.63
C VAL A 177 2.57 -9.03 -13.14
N THR A 178 1.57 -9.00 -12.27
CA THR A 178 1.75 -8.76 -10.82
C THR A 178 1.44 -9.99 -9.96
N LEU A 179 0.16 -10.34 -9.80
CA LEU A 179 -0.30 -11.37 -8.86
C LEU A 179 -0.26 -12.78 -9.45
N LYS A 180 -0.46 -12.92 -10.77
CA LYS A 180 -0.58 -14.24 -11.42
C LYS A 180 0.58 -15.19 -11.13
N PRO A 181 1.86 -14.78 -11.12
CA PRO A 181 2.99 -15.67 -10.82
C PRO A 181 2.94 -16.28 -9.40
N TRP A 182 2.26 -15.59 -8.49
CA TRP A 182 2.19 -15.89 -7.06
C TRP A 182 0.88 -16.54 -6.63
N HIS A 183 -0.18 -16.38 -7.43
CA HIS A 183 -1.46 -17.02 -7.20
C HIS A 183 -1.40 -18.50 -7.57
N GLY A 184 -1.72 -19.34 -6.60
CA GLY A 184 -2.01 -20.74 -6.87
C GLY A 184 -3.33 -20.92 -7.61
N TRP A 185 -3.80 -22.16 -7.72
CA TRP A 185 -4.94 -22.49 -8.59
C TRP A 185 -6.25 -21.96 -8.02
N ILE A 186 -6.39 -21.92 -6.68
CA ILE A 186 -7.59 -21.42 -6.01
C ILE A 186 -7.69 -19.91 -6.20
N SER A 187 -6.63 -19.18 -5.86
CA SER A 187 -6.62 -17.72 -6.03
C SER A 187 -6.74 -17.31 -7.51
N SER A 188 -6.19 -18.11 -8.43
CA SER A 188 -6.38 -17.89 -9.88
C SER A 188 -7.83 -18.09 -10.32
N ALA A 189 -8.54 -19.08 -9.77
CA ALA A 189 -9.94 -19.31 -10.09
C ALA A 189 -10.83 -18.20 -9.51
N ALA A 190 -10.58 -17.78 -8.27
CA ALA A 190 -11.29 -16.66 -7.64
C ALA A 190 -11.11 -15.36 -8.43
N PHE A 191 -9.90 -15.09 -8.92
CA PHE A 191 -9.64 -13.92 -9.79
C PHE A 191 -10.52 -13.92 -11.04
N LYS A 192 -10.67 -15.06 -11.73
CA LYS A 192 -11.51 -15.14 -12.93
C LYS A 192 -12.96 -14.77 -12.67
N VAL A 193 -13.49 -15.13 -11.49
CA VAL A 193 -14.83 -14.75 -11.07
C VAL A 193 -14.88 -13.25 -10.76
N ALA A 194 -13.93 -12.74 -9.97
CA ALA A 194 -13.85 -11.31 -9.64
C ALA A 194 -13.72 -10.41 -10.88
N LEU A 195 -13.02 -10.88 -11.92
CA LEU A 195 -12.87 -10.18 -13.19
C LEU A 195 -14.21 -9.88 -13.87
N GLN A 196 -15.20 -10.76 -13.72
CA GLN A 196 -16.54 -10.56 -14.29
C GLN A 196 -17.39 -9.55 -13.51
N LEU A 197 -16.89 -9.09 -12.36
CA LEU A 197 -17.59 -8.22 -11.43
C LEU A 197 -16.97 -6.81 -11.34
N VAL A 198 -15.92 -6.55 -12.12
CA VAL A 198 -15.29 -5.23 -12.19
C VAL A 198 -16.25 -4.23 -12.85
N PRO A 199 -16.30 -2.97 -12.37
CA PRO A 199 -17.14 -1.94 -12.98
C PRO A 199 -16.62 -1.55 -14.37
N GLU A 200 -17.46 -0.88 -15.16
CA GLU A 200 -17.03 -0.26 -16.42
C GLU A 200 -15.89 0.74 -16.20
N THR A 201 -15.00 0.90 -17.20
CA THR A 201 -13.83 1.76 -17.10
C THR A 201 -14.16 3.19 -16.69
N LYS A 202 -15.18 3.79 -17.32
CA LYS A 202 -15.62 5.14 -16.99
C LYS A 202 -16.15 5.24 -15.57
N THR A 203 -16.91 4.24 -15.13
CA THR A 203 -17.43 4.16 -13.76
C THR A 203 -16.28 4.11 -12.77
N PHE A 204 -15.30 3.22 -12.98
CA PHE A 204 -14.14 3.12 -12.10
C PHE A 204 -13.32 4.40 -12.03
N ILE A 205 -12.97 5.00 -13.18
CA ILE A 205 -12.23 6.27 -13.22
C ILE A 205 -13.03 7.37 -12.52
N ASN A 206 -14.36 7.38 -12.66
CA ASN A 206 -15.24 8.33 -11.98
C ASN A 206 -15.29 8.13 -10.46
N LEU A 207 -15.07 6.91 -9.96
CA LEU A 207 -14.96 6.68 -8.51
C LEU A 207 -13.70 7.33 -7.96
N LEU A 208 -12.60 7.29 -8.72
CA LEU A 208 -11.27 7.74 -8.28
C LEU A 208 -11.03 9.25 -8.39
N LYS A 209 -11.96 9.99 -9.01
CA LYS A 209 -11.83 11.42 -9.26
C LYS A 209 -12.91 12.22 -8.52
N THR A 210 -12.68 13.52 -8.36
CA THR A 210 -13.77 14.42 -7.96
C THR A 210 -14.67 14.74 -9.16
N LYS A 211 -15.90 15.20 -8.91
CA LYS A 211 -16.91 15.47 -9.97
C LYS A 211 -16.43 16.46 -11.03
N ASP A 212 -15.58 17.42 -10.64
CA ASP A 212 -15.10 18.49 -11.52
C ASP A 212 -13.76 18.15 -12.21
N GLU A 213 -13.20 16.96 -11.95
CA GLU A 213 -11.87 16.58 -12.40
C GLU A 213 -11.88 16.02 -13.83
N SER A 214 -11.07 16.62 -14.70
CA SER A 214 -10.90 16.17 -16.08
C SER A 214 -10.22 14.80 -16.15
N TYR A 215 -10.26 14.14 -17.30
CA TYR A 215 -9.46 12.93 -17.49
C TYR A 215 -7.94 13.21 -17.50
N GLU A 216 -7.52 14.37 -18.04
CA GLU A 216 -6.10 14.72 -18.07
C GLU A 216 -5.55 14.91 -16.66
N ASN A 217 -6.33 15.54 -15.78
CA ASN A 217 -5.99 15.66 -14.36
C ASN A 217 -5.84 14.29 -13.70
N PHE A 218 -6.81 13.37 -13.91
CA PHE A 218 -6.71 12.00 -13.42
C PHE A 218 -5.43 11.31 -13.89
N LYS A 219 -5.07 11.47 -15.16
CA LYS A 219 -3.87 10.88 -15.76
C LYS A 219 -2.59 11.46 -15.14
N GLU A 220 -2.51 12.78 -14.99
CA GLU A 220 -1.38 13.45 -14.33
C GLU A 220 -1.21 12.99 -12.87
N ASP A 221 -2.31 12.94 -12.13
CA ASP A 221 -2.31 12.48 -10.73
C ASP A 221 -1.93 10.99 -10.65
N ALA A 222 -2.48 10.13 -11.50
CA ALA A 222 -2.13 8.71 -11.53
C ALA A 222 -0.64 8.50 -11.84
N GLN A 223 -0.10 9.22 -12.83
CA GLN A 223 1.32 9.17 -13.18
C GLN A 223 2.21 9.68 -12.03
N THR A 224 1.77 10.72 -11.32
CA THR A 224 2.45 11.25 -10.15
C THR A 224 2.47 10.22 -9.02
N LEU A 225 1.32 9.62 -8.71
CA LEU A 225 1.22 8.58 -7.70
C LEU A 225 2.13 7.39 -8.03
N ILE A 226 2.11 6.91 -9.27
CA ILE A 226 2.97 5.81 -9.73
C ILE A 226 4.44 6.17 -9.54
N SER A 227 4.85 7.37 -9.96
CA SER A 227 6.24 7.82 -9.83
C SER A 227 6.71 7.89 -8.38
N LEU A 228 5.81 8.23 -7.45
CA LEU A 228 6.11 8.29 -6.02
C LEU A 228 6.12 6.91 -5.35
N ILE A 229 5.17 6.03 -5.70
CA ILE A 229 5.02 4.72 -5.05
C ILE A 229 6.04 3.70 -5.56
N SER A 230 6.45 3.77 -6.84
CA SER A 230 7.41 2.84 -7.44
C SER A 230 8.69 2.65 -6.62
N PRO A 231 9.44 3.70 -6.23
CA PRO A 231 10.67 3.53 -5.44
C PRO A 231 10.40 2.98 -4.03
N VAL A 232 9.20 3.18 -3.47
CA VAL A 232 8.80 2.59 -2.18
C VAL A 232 8.56 1.08 -2.35
N LEU A 233 7.84 0.67 -3.40
CA LEU A 233 7.59 -0.75 -3.68
C LEU A 233 8.89 -1.49 -4.02
N GLU A 234 9.78 -0.88 -4.80
CA GLU A 234 11.10 -1.45 -5.10
C GLU A 234 11.93 -1.71 -3.83
N GLU A 235 11.86 -0.80 -2.86
CA GLU A 235 12.51 -0.96 -1.57
C GLU A 235 11.91 -2.13 -0.79
N ILE A 236 10.58 -2.23 -0.74
CA ILE A 236 9.88 -3.33 -0.08
C ILE A 236 10.19 -4.67 -0.77
N HIS A 237 10.19 -4.72 -2.11
CA HIS A 237 10.56 -5.91 -2.87
C HIS A 237 12.00 -6.34 -2.60
N SER A 238 12.93 -5.38 -2.47
CA SER A 238 14.33 -5.64 -2.15
C SER A 238 14.49 -6.28 -0.76
N ILE A 239 13.78 -5.78 0.26
CA ILE A 239 13.83 -6.37 1.60
C ILE A 239 13.13 -7.73 1.66
N LEU A 240 12.01 -7.91 0.95
CA LEU A 240 11.33 -9.20 0.85
C LEU A 240 12.23 -10.24 0.18
N LYS A 241 12.98 -9.86 -0.85
CA LYS A 241 13.98 -10.73 -1.50
C LYS A 241 15.15 -11.06 -0.57
N LEU A 242 15.64 -10.07 0.20
CA LEU A 242 16.73 -10.27 1.16
C LEU A 242 16.38 -11.37 2.20
N TYR A 243 15.13 -11.43 2.65
CA TYR A 243 14.64 -12.48 3.55
C TYR A 243 14.02 -13.69 2.84
N GLY A 244 14.12 -13.77 1.51
CA GLY A 244 13.62 -14.89 0.69
C GLY A 244 12.09 -15.04 0.66
N LEU A 245 11.34 -13.99 0.98
CA LEU A 245 9.89 -13.95 1.08
C LEU A 245 9.22 -13.60 -0.26
N ASP A 246 9.97 -13.04 -1.21
CA ASP A 246 9.53 -12.66 -2.56
C ASP A 246 8.87 -13.81 -3.33
N ARG A 247 9.27 -15.06 -3.04
CA ARG A 247 8.76 -16.26 -3.71
C ARG A 247 7.54 -16.93 -3.07
N LEU A 248 6.96 -16.33 -2.03
CA LEU A 248 5.79 -16.90 -1.36
C LEU A 248 4.58 -16.98 -2.32
N LYS A 249 3.85 -18.09 -2.28
CA LYS A 249 2.66 -18.31 -3.11
C LYS A 249 1.41 -18.53 -2.26
N SER A 250 0.26 -18.23 -2.84
CA SER A 250 -1.02 -18.74 -2.33
C SER A 250 -1.25 -20.17 -2.82
N ILE A 251 -2.31 -20.79 -2.29
CA ILE A 251 -2.78 -22.13 -2.70
C ILE A 251 -3.51 -22.05 -4.04
#